data_AF-A0A957RPH0-F1
#
_entry.id   AF-A0A957RPH0-F1
#
_cell.length_a   1.000
_cell.length_b   1.000
_cell.length_c   1.000
_cell.angle_alpha   90.00
_cell.angle_beta   90.00
_cell.angle_gamma   90.00
#
_symmetry.space_group_name_H-M   'P 1'
#
loop_
_entity.id
_entity.type
_entity.pdbx_description
1 polymer ?
#
loop_
_entity_poly.entity_id
_entity_poly.type
_entity_poly.pdbx_seq_one_letter_code
_entity_poly.pdbx_strand_id
1 'polypeptide(L)' 'MTQFVGILTAGGDSPGLNAAIRGVGKAGIGAYGMQIIGFRDGFRGLMQDRTVRLSGPALSGI' A
#
# COMPACT_ATOMS: atom_id res chain seq x y z
N MET A 1 -11.85 8.38 14.63
CA MET A 1 -10.45 7.95 14.86
C MET A 1 -9.82 7.62 13.52
N THR A 2 -8.61 8.08 13.25
CA THR A 2 -7.91 7.79 11.99
C THR A 2 -7.37 6.36 12.02
N GLN A 3 -7.73 5.56 11.02
CA GLN A 3 -7.26 4.18 10.87
C GLN A 3 -6.04 4.12 9.95
N PHE A 4 -5.10 3.25 10.28
CA PHE A 4 -3.90 2.99 9.48
C PHE A 4 -3.98 1.58 8.91
N VAL A 5 -3.70 1.44 7.61
CA VAL A 5 -3.68 0.15 6.91
C VAL A 5 -2.31 -0.07 6.28
N GLY A 6 -1.70 -1.20 6.62
CA GLY A 6 -0.44 -1.67 6.05
C GLY A 6 -0.67 -2.54 4.81
N ILE A 7 0.10 -2.31 3.74
CA ILE A 7 0.07 -3.12 2.52
C ILE A 7 1.49 -3.60 2.22
N LEU A 8 1.64 -4.89 1.94
CA LEU A 8 2.86 -5.50 1.43
C LEU A 8 2.50 -6.58 0.42
N THR A 9 3.40 -6.86 -0.51
CA THR A 9 3.31 -8.02 -1.40
C THR A 9 4.39 -9.03 -1.01
N ALA A 10 4.05 -10.31 -1.02
CA ALA A 10 4.97 -11.40 -0.68
C ALA A 10 4.87 -12.51 -1.73
N GLY A 11 6.00 -13.16 -2.01
CA GLY A 11 6.10 -14.16 -3.08
C GLY A 11 6.57 -13.54 -4.41
N GLY A 12 6.26 -14.21 -5.52
CA GLY A 12 6.60 -13.74 -6.86
C GLY A 12 5.74 -12.56 -7.31
N ASP A 13 6.30 -11.72 -8.18
CA ASP A 13 5.55 -10.64 -8.82
C ASP A 13 4.59 -11.20 -9.88
N SER A 14 3.41 -10.58 -9.99
CA SER A 14 2.36 -11.01 -10.89
C SER A 14 1.61 -9.80 -11.47
N PRO A 15 1.19 -9.87 -12.76
CA PRO A 15 0.34 -8.84 -13.35
C PRO A 15 -0.90 -8.58 -12.48
N GLY A 16 -1.13 -7.31 -12.15
CA GLY A 16 -2.30 -6.87 -11.39
C GLY A 16 -2.03 -6.56 -9.90
N LEU A 17 -0.85 -6.89 -9.35
CA LEU A 17 -0.53 -6.50 -7.97
C LEU A 17 -0.56 -4.98 -7.77
N ASN A 18 -0.02 -4.22 -8.72
CA ASN A 18 -0.07 -2.77 -8.67
C ASN A 18 -1.50 -2.22 -8.75
N ALA A 19 -2.35 -2.82 -9.59
CA ALA A 19 -3.77 -2.47 -9.68
C ALA A 19 -4.51 -2.77 -8.37
N ALA A 20 -4.18 -3.87 -7.69
CA ALA A 20 -4.74 -4.21 -6.38
C ALA A 20 -4.30 -3.21 -5.30
N ILE A 21 -3.01 -2.86 -5.24
CA ILE A 21 -2.47 -1.84 -4.32
C ILE A 21 -3.17 -0.50 -4.57
N ARG A 22 -3.33 -0.10 -5.84
CA ARG A 22 -4.05 1.11 -6.24
C ARG A 22 -5.51 1.08 -5.80
N GLY A 23 -6.22 -0.02 -6.03
CA GLY A 23 -7.63 -0.18 -5.67
C GLY A 23 -7.85 -0.01 -4.17
N VAL A 24 -7.12 -0.77 -3.36
CA VAL A 24 -7.19 -0.68 -1.89
C VAL A 24 -6.79 0.70 -1.41
N GLY A 25 -5.67 1.24 -1.92
CA GLY A 25 -5.15 2.54 -1.48
C GLY A 25 -6.08 3.71 -1.79
N LYS A 26 -6.61 3.78 -3.02
CA LYS A 26 -7.54 4.85 -3.41
C LYS A 26 -8.87 4.77 -2.66
N ALA A 27 -9.41 3.56 -2.47
CA ALA A 27 -10.62 3.37 -1.67
C ALA A 27 -10.40 3.76 -0.21
N GLY A 28 -9.34 3.26 0.42
CA GLY A 28 -9.00 3.56 1.81
C GLY A 28 -8.83 5.06 2.06
N ILE A 29 -8.09 5.76 1.20
CA ILE A 29 -7.87 7.20 1.32
C ILE A 29 -9.16 7.97 1.04
N GLY A 30 -9.83 7.69 -0.08
CA GLY A 30 -10.91 8.53 -0.61
C GLY A 30 -12.28 8.27 0.04
N ALA A 31 -12.63 7.01 0.29
CA ALA A 31 -13.94 6.64 0.85
C ALA A 31 -13.93 6.54 2.37
N TYR A 32 -12.79 6.19 2.98
CA TYR A 32 -12.71 5.87 4.41
C TYR A 32 -11.79 6.79 5.22
N GLY A 33 -11.10 7.75 4.60
CA GLY A 33 -10.18 8.66 5.29
C GLY A 33 -9.01 7.95 5.98
N MET A 34 -8.66 6.74 5.54
CA MET A 34 -7.58 5.92 6.10
C MET A 34 -6.22 6.44 5.65
N GLN A 35 -5.20 6.12 6.45
CA GLN A 35 -3.80 6.32 6.07
C GLN A 35 -3.19 5.00 5.62
N ILE A 36 -2.62 4.99 4.41
CA ILE A 36 -2.11 3.77 3.78
C ILE A 36 -0.60 3.76 3.83
N ILE A 37 -0.03 2.70 4.40
CA ILE A 37 1.40 2.49 4.56
C ILE A 37 1.81 1.27 3.74
N GLY A 38 2.68 1.46 2.76
CA GLY A 38 3.31 0.37 2.02
C GLY A 38 4.59 -0.10 2.71
N PHE A 39 4.85 -1.41 2.72
CA PHE A 39 6.14 -1.98 3.12
C PHE A 39 6.89 -2.50 1.89
N ARG A 40 8.15 -2.10 1.77
CA ARG A 40 9.01 -2.52 0.64
C ARG A 40 9.49 -3.97 0.84
N ASP A 41 9.72 -4.69 -0.25
CA ASP A 41 10.27 -6.06 -0.23
C ASP A 41 9.53 -7.03 0.72
N GLY A 42 8.21 -6.91 0.78
CA GLY A 42 7.34 -7.80 1.55
C GLY A 42 7.65 -7.83 3.05
N PHE A 43 7.67 -9.04 3.60
CA PHE A 43 7.94 -9.25 5.04
C PHE A 43 9.31 -8.75 5.49
N ARG A 44 10.32 -8.72 4.60
CA ARG A 44 11.64 -8.20 4.96
C ARG A 44 11.57 -6.71 5.30
N GLY A 45 10.87 -5.90 4.50
CA GLY A 45 10.73 -4.48 4.83
C GLY A 45 9.79 -4.24 5.99
N LEU A 46 8.81 -5.12 6.25
CA LEU A 46 8.04 -5.08 7.49
C LEU A 46 8.94 -5.26 8.71
N MET A 47 9.80 -6.27 8.72
CA MET A 47 10.73 -6.52 9.83
C MET A 47 11.74 -5.39 10.03
N GLN A 48 12.12 -4.69 8.95
CA GLN A 48 13.16 -3.66 8.94
C GLN A 48 12.61 -2.22 8.94
N ASP A 49 11.32 -2.03 9.22
CA ASP A 49 10.64 -0.73 9.21
C ASP A 49 10.82 0.07 7.89
N ARG A 50 10.97 -0.63 6.75
CA ARG A 50 11.11 -0.02 5.43
C ARG A 50 9.75 0.33 4.85
N THR A 51 9.22 1.45 5.33
CA THR A 51 7.88 1.94 4.99
C THR A 51 7.88 3.04 3.93
N VAL A 52 6.75 3.18 3.24
CA VAL A 52 6.43 4.31 2.36
C VAL A 52 4.98 4.71 2.57
N ARG A 53 4.71 6.01 2.70
CA ARG A 53 3.33 6.48 2.76
C ARG A 53 2.74 6.51 1.36
N LEU A 54 1.65 5.77 1.16
CA LEU A 54 0.96 5.73 -0.12
C LEU A 54 -0.09 6.84 -0.14
N SER A 55 0.19 7.88 -0.93
CA SER A 55 -0.70 9.01 -1.16
C SER A 55 -1.45 8.86 -2.48
N GLY A 56 -2.51 9.66 -2.67
CA GLY A 56 -3.26 9.68 -3.93
C GLY A 56 -2.38 9.77 -5.18
N PRO A 57 -1.40 10.70 -5.25
CA PRO A 57 -0.45 10.77 -6.36
C PRO A 57 0.47 9.55 -6.49
N ALA A 58 0.98 8.99 -5.39
CA ALA A 58 1.86 7.81 -5.43
C ALA A 58 1.15 6.56 -5.97
N LEU A 59 -0.18 6.51 -5.86
CA LEU A 59 -1.04 5.44 -6.39
C LEU A 59 -1.54 5.73 -7.82
N SER A 60 -1.23 6.89 -8.38
CA SER A 60 -1.60 7.24 -9.75
C SER A 60 -0.47 6.79 -10.70
N GLY A 61 -0.75 5.84 -11.59
CA GLY A 61 0.22 5.37 -12.59
C GLY A 61 0.82 3.98 -12.32
N ILE A 62 0.31 3.29 -11.30
CA ILE A 62 0.58 1.87 -11.02
C ILE A 62 -0.71 1.05 -11.14
#